data_AF-G9KGN6-F1
#
_entry.id   AF-G9KGN6-F1
#
_cell.length_a   1.000
_cell.length_b   1.000
_cell.length_c   1.000
_cell.angle_alpha   90.00
_cell.angle_beta   90.00
_cell.angle_gamma   90.00
#
_symmetry.space_group_name_H-M   'P 1'
#
loop_
_entity.id
_entity.type
_entity.pdbx_description
1 polymer ?
#
loop_
_entity_poly.entity_id
_entity_poly.type
_entity_poly.pdbx_seq_one_letter_code
_entity_poly.pdbx_strand_id
1 'polypeptide(L)'
;MQPGATTCTEDRIQHALDRCLHGLSLSRCSTSWSAGLCLNCWSLQELVSRDPGHFLILLEQILQKTREVQEKGTYDLLAPLALLFYSTVLCTPHFPPDSDLLLKAARTYHRFLTWPVPYCSISQELLTFIDAELKAPGITYQRLVRAEQGLPIRSHRSSTVTVLLLNPVEVQAEFLAVANKLSTPGHSPHSAYTTLLLHAFQATFGAHCDLPGLHGQLQSKSLAELEDIFTETAEAQELASGIGDAVEARQWLRARLQA
;
A
#
# COMPACT_ATOMS: atom_id res chain seq x y z
N MET A 1 -19.11 -7.41 -26.72
CA MET A 1 -17.99 -6.90 -25.91
C MET A 1 -17.38 -5.73 -26.67
N GLN A 2 -17.50 -4.51 -26.16
CA GLN A 2 -17.04 -3.29 -26.84
C GLN A 2 -15.65 -2.89 -26.33
N PRO A 3 -14.62 -2.80 -27.19
CA PRO A 3 -13.24 -2.44 -26.81
C PRO A 3 -12.97 -0.92 -26.77
N GLY A 4 -14.00 -0.07 -26.63
CA GLY A 4 -13.86 1.40 -26.75
C GLY A 4 -13.83 2.19 -25.44
N ALA A 5 -14.08 1.57 -24.28
CA ALA A 5 -14.20 2.28 -22.99
C ALA A 5 -12.87 2.39 -22.21
N THR A 6 -11.87 1.57 -22.53
CA THR A 6 -10.63 1.45 -21.75
C THR A 6 -9.67 2.62 -22.00
N THR A 7 -9.57 3.10 -23.24
CA THR A 7 -8.60 4.15 -23.62
C THR A 7 -8.89 5.51 -22.96
N CYS A 8 -10.16 5.92 -22.88
CA CYS A 8 -10.53 7.20 -22.25
C CYS A 8 -10.25 7.21 -20.75
N THR A 9 -10.47 6.09 -20.05
CA THR A 9 -10.15 5.98 -18.62
C THR A 9 -8.64 5.95 -18.39
N GLU A 10 -7.91 5.19 -19.20
CA GLU A 10 -6.45 5.14 -19.17
C GLU A 10 -5.84 6.54 -19.37
N ASP A 11 -6.29 7.28 -20.38
CA ASP A 11 -5.83 8.66 -20.65
C ASP A 11 -6.11 9.60 -19.47
N ARG A 12 -7.26 9.45 -18.80
CA ARG A 12 -7.61 10.26 -17.62
C ARG A 12 -6.71 9.96 -16.42
N ILE A 13 -6.43 8.68 -16.16
CA ILE A 13 -5.52 8.27 -15.09
C ILE A 13 -4.11 8.76 -15.42
N GLN A 14 -3.68 8.66 -16.68
CA GLN A 14 -2.35 9.11 -17.13
C GLN A 14 -2.21 10.61 -16.92
N HIS A 15 -3.22 11.39 -17.33
CA HIS A 15 -3.23 12.83 -17.13
C HIS A 15 -3.18 13.20 -15.64
N ALA A 16 -3.94 12.51 -14.79
CA ALA A 16 -3.93 12.75 -13.35
C ALA A 16 -2.57 12.39 -12.70
N LEU A 17 -1.95 11.29 -13.14
CA LEU A 17 -0.59 10.91 -12.75
C LEU A 17 0.43 11.99 -13.15
N ASP A 18 0.40 12.46 -14.39
CA ASP A 18 1.30 13.50 -14.86
C ASP A 18 1.15 14.81 -14.06
N ARG A 19 -0.07 15.16 -13.65
CA ARG A 19 -0.31 16.29 -12.74
C ARG A 19 0.27 16.08 -11.34
N CYS A 20 0.27 14.86 -10.83
CA CYS A 20 0.90 14.55 -9.54
C CYS A 20 2.43 14.70 -9.62
N LEU A 21 3.02 14.32 -10.76
CA LEU A 21 4.47 14.41 -10.97
C LEU A 21 4.95 15.80 -11.40
N HIS A 22 4.03 16.64 -11.89
CA HIS A 22 4.36 17.95 -12.43
C HIS A 22 4.95 18.87 -11.35
N GLY A 23 6.19 19.32 -11.58
CA GLY A 23 6.88 20.28 -10.70
C GLY A 23 7.64 19.65 -9.53
N LEU A 24 7.74 18.31 -9.47
CA LEU A 24 8.52 17.60 -8.47
C LEU A 24 10.03 17.48 -8.80
N SER A 25 10.50 18.05 -9.91
CA SER A 25 11.93 18.07 -10.25
C SER A 25 12.74 18.90 -9.24
N LEU A 26 13.88 18.37 -8.77
CA LEU A 26 14.78 19.02 -7.79
C LEU A 26 15.22 20.43 -8.22
N SER A 27 15.19 20.71 -9.52
CA SER A 27 15.55 22.02 -10.10
C SER A 27 14.62 23.17 -9.66
N ARG A 28 13.48 22.89 -9.02
CA ARG A 28 12.63 23.90 -8.38
C ARG A 28 12.60 23.65 -6.87
N CYS A 29 13.51 24.31 -6.16
CA CYS A 29 13.44 24.45 -4.71
C CYS A 29 12.24 25.33 -4.34
N SER A 30 11.02 24.79 -4.48
CA SER A 30 9.80 25.41 -3.98
C SER A 30 9.57 24.86 -2.57
N THR A 31 9.87 25.68 -1.57
CA THR A 31 9.65 25.46 -0.13
C THR A 31 8.17 25.32 0.27
N SER A 32 7.29 25.11 -0.70
CA SER A 32 5.87 24.89 -0.52
C SER A 32 5.55 23.53 -1.13
N TRP A 33 5.31 22.53 -0.27
CA TRP A 33 4.42 21.45 -0.62
C TRP A 33 3.10 22.09 -1.04
N SER A 34 2.95 22.33 -2.34
CA SER A 34 1.79 23.07 -2.83
C SER A 34 0.55 22.25 -2.49
N ALA A 35 -0.48 22.90 -1.92
CA ALA A 35 -1.80 22.28 -1.75
C ALA A 35 -2.28 21.59 -3.06
N GLY A 36 -1.81 22.07 -4.22
CA GLY A 36 -2.00 21.45 -5.52
C GLY A 36 -1.50 20.01 -5.64
N LEU A 37 -0.35 19.64 -5.05
CA LEU A 37 0.12 18.25 -5.05
C LEU A 37 -0.83 17.35 -4.27
N CYS A 38 -1.20 17.75 -3.04
CA CYS A 38 -2.14 16.99 -2.21
C CYS A 38 -3.50 16.84 -2.90
N LEU A 39 -4.01 17.92 -3.52
CA LEU A 39 -5.26 17.90 -4.28
C LEU A 39 -5.18 16.99 -5.52
N ASN A 40 -4.04 16.99 -6.23
CA ASN A 40 -3.83 16.12 -7.38
C ASN A 40 -3.77 14.64 -6.94
N CYS A 41 -3.03 14.31 -5.88
CA CYS A 41 -2.97 12.97 -5.33
C CYS A 41 -4.34 12.48 -4.84
N TRP A 42 -5.09 13.34 -4.14
CA TRP A 42 -6.45 13.04 -3.71
C TRP A 42 -7.37 12.81 -4.91
N SER A 43 -7.32 13.68 -5.92
CA SER A 43 -8.14 13.54 -7.14
C SER A 43 -7.82 12.24 -7.90
N LEU A 44 -6.54 11.86 -7.95
CA LEU A 44 -6.10 10.59 -8.53
C LEU A 44 -6.65 9.41 -7.72
N GLN A 45 -6.52 9.46 -6.39
CA GLN A 45 -7.06 8.43 -5.49
C GLN A 45 -8.57 8.26 -5.64
N GLU A 46 -9.33 9.36 -5.69
CA GLU A 46 -10.78 9.35 -5.93
C GLU A 46 -11.14 8.80 -7.31
N LEU A 47 -10.31 9.06 -8.33
CA LEU A 47 -10.52 8.51 -9.67
C LEU A 47 -10.36 6.98 -9.68
N VAL A 48 -9.30 6.48 -9.05
CA VAL A 48 -9.02 5.03 -9.05
C VAL A 48 -9.90 4.26 -8.06
N SER A 49 -10.33 4.87 -6.97
CA SER A 49 -11.18 4.20 -5.95
C SER A 49 -12.57 3.81 -6.46
N ARG A 50 -12.98 4.31 -7.63
CA ARG A 50 -14.29 4.00 -8.25
C ARG A 50 -14.38 2.58 -8.79
N ASP A 51 -13.25 2.00 -9.21
CA ASP A 51 -13.19 0.66 -9.78
C ASP A 51 -11.86 0.00 -9.38
N PRO A 52 -11.86 -1.19 -8.75
CA PRO A 52 -10.65 -1.93 -8.43
C PRO A 52 -9.66 -2.08 -9.60
N GLY A 53 -10.17 -2.19 -10.84
CA GLY A 53 -9.34 -2.30 -12.05
C GLY A 53 -8.54 -1.03 -12.35
N HIS A 54 -9.00 0.15 -11.92
CA HIS A 54 -8.27 1.41 -12.15
C HIS A 54 -6.94 1.46 -11.39
N PHE A 55 -6.82 0.78 -10.25
CA PHE A 55 -5.54 0.67 -9.54
C PHE A 55 -4.49 -0.07 -10.37
N LEU A 56 -4.90 -1.13 -11.08
CA LEU A 56 -4.00 -1.89 -11.95
C LEU A 56 -3.52 -1.03 -13.13
N ILE A 57 -4.43 -0.27 -13.75
CA ILE A 57 -4.10 0.68 -14.82
C ILE A 57 -3.11 1.74 -14.31
N LEU A 58 -3.36 2.32 -13.14
CA LEU A 58 -2.46 3.31 -12.53
C LEU A 58 -1.07 2.71 -12.27
N LEU A 59 -0.99 1.49 -11.73
CA LEU A 59 0.29 0.83 -11.50
C LEU A 59 1.05 0.58 -12.81
N GLU A 60 0.38 0.16 -13.88
CA GLU A 60 1.01 0.01 -15.20
C GLU A 60 1.60 1.33 -15.71
N GLN A 61 0.86 2.43 -15.56
CA GLN A 61 1.31 3.76 -15.95
C GLN A 61 2.48 4.27 -15.10
N ILE A 62 2.44 4.04 -13.79
CA ILE A 62 3.56 4.34 -12.89
C ILE A 62 4.81 3.55 -13.32
N LEU A 63 4.67 2.25 -13.63
CA LEU A 63 5.80 1.43 -14.12
C LEU A 63 6.29 1.85 -15.51
N GLN A 64 5.40 2.34 -16.38
CA GLN A 64 5.79 2.90 -17.67
C GLN A 64 6.60 4.19 -17.47
N LYS A 65 6.13 5.11 -16.63
CA LYS A 65 6.86 6.34 -16.30
C LYS A 65 8.18 6.08 -15.57
N THR A 66 8.23 5.09 -14.71
CA THR A 66 9.45 4.67 -14.02
C THR A 66 10.50 4.16 -15.02
N ARG A 67 10.08 3.41 -16.05
CA ARG A 67 10.99 3.00 -17.14
C ARG A 67 11.49 4.18 -17.98
N GLU A 68 10.62 5.12 -18.31
CA GLU A 68 11.03 6.36 -19.00
C GLU A 68 12.09 7.14 -18.19
N VAL A 69 11.90 7.23 -16.87
CA VAL A 69 12.84 7.86 -15.94
C VAL A 69 14.18 7.14 -15.94
N GLN A 70 14.15 5.80 -15.96
CA GLN A 70 15.35 4.98 -16.04
C GLN A 70 16.13 5.25 -17.34
N GLU A 71 15.43 5.30 -18.48
CA GLU A 71 16.02 5.52 -19.80
C GLU A 71 16.59 6.94 -19.96
N LYS A 72 15.92 7.95 -19.39
CA LYS A 72 16.35 9.35 -19.42
C LYS A 72 17.39 9.69 -18.34
N GLY A 73 17.61 8.80 -17.36
CA GLY A 73 18.50 9.05 -16.23
C GLY A 73 18.02 10.19 -15.32
N THR A 74 16.71 10.37 -15.16
CA THR A 74 16.13 11.48 -14.38
C THR A 74 15.96 11.10 -12.91
N TYR A 75 16.96 11.42 -12.09
CA TYR A 75 16.97 11.07 -10.67
C TYR A 75 15.78 11.61 -9.86
N ASP A 76 15.32 12.82 -10.17
CA ASP A 76 14.34 13.56 -9.37
C ASP A 76 12.99 12.85 -9.21
N LEU A 77 12.59 12.07 -10.20
CA LEU A 77 11.26 11.47 -10.25
C LEU A 77 11.20 10.06 -9.68
N LEU A 78 12.34 9.41 -9.40
CA LEU A 78 12.32 8.04 -8.88
C LEU A 78 11.63 7.96 -7.51
N ALA A 79 11.99 8.83 -6.57
CA ALA A 79 11.41 8.79 -5.21
C ALA A 79 9.89 9.06 -5.21
N PRO A 80 9.37 10.10 -5.91
CA PRO A 80 7.93 10.28 -6.07
C PRO A 80 7.21 9.08 -6.71
N LEU A 81 7.78 8.50 -7.77
CA LEU A 81 7.20 7.33 -8.45
C LEU A 81 7.21 6.09 -7.56
N ALA A 82 8.28 5.87 -6.80
CA ALA A 82 8.40 4.80 -5.82
C ALA A 82 7.32 4.92 -4.72
N LEU A 83 7.11 6.13 -4.19
CA LEU A 83 6.07 6.39 -3.20
C LEU A 83 4.66 6.17 -3.76
N LEU A 84 4.37 6.69 -4.96
CA LEU A 84 3.08 6.47 -5.63
C LEU A 84 2.85 4.99 -5.93
N PHE A 85 3.88 4.25 -6.35
CA PHE A 85 3.78 2.81 -6.57
C PHE A 85 3.44 2.10 -5.26
N TYR A 86 4.20 2.36 -4.20
CA TYR A 86 4.00 1.77 -2.88
C TYR A 86 2.56 2.03 -2.36
N SER A 87 2.11 3.29 -2.37
CA SER A 87 0.77 3.64 -1.93
C SER A 87 -0.32 3.01 -2.79
N THR A 88 -0.11 2.94 -4.11
CA THR A 88 -1.11 2.35 -5.02
C THR A 88 -1.23 0.85 -4.81
N VAL A 89 -0.10 0.13 -4.62
CA VAL A 89 -0.13 -1.30 -4.29
C VAL A 89 -0.84 -1.53 -2.94
N LEU A 90 -0.56 -0.71 -1.93
CA LEU A 90 -1.25 -0.80 -0.62
C LEU A 90 -2.77 -0.61 -0.72
N CYS A 91 -3.22 0.27 -1.62
CA CYS A 91 -4.65 0.52 -1.83
C CYS A 91 -5.28 -0.44 -2.86
N THR A 92 -4.48 -1.29 -3.53
CA THR A 92 -5.00 -2.21 -4.55
C THR A 92 -5.75 -3.34 -3.86
N PRO A 93 -7.06 -3.52 -4.11
CA PRO A 93 -7.86 -4.48 -3.34
C PRO A 93 -7.42 -5.94 -3.53
N HIS A 94 -7.01 -6.29 -4.75
CA HIS A 94 -6.39 -7.59 -5.06
C HIS A 94 -5.66 -7.53 -6.40
N PHE A 95 -4.70 -8.44 -6.58
CA PHE A 95 -4.08 -8.69 -7.88
C PHE A 95 -4.74 -9.92 -8.53
N PRO A 96 -5.12 -9.85 -9.82
CA PRO A 96 -5.55 -11.03 -10.56
C PRO A 96 -4.48 -12.13 -10.52
N PRO A 97 -4.86 -13.42 -10.46
CA PRO A 97 -3.91 -14.53 -10.38
C PRO A 97 -2.95 -14.58 -11.58
N ASP A 98 -3.42 -14.16 -12.75
CA ASP A 98 -2.64 -14.13 -13.99
C ASP A 98 -1.85 -12.82 -14.20
N SER A 99 -1.94 -11.87 -13.26
CA SER A 99 -1.26 -10.59 -13.37
C SER A 99 0.24 -10.74 -13.12
N ASP A 100 1.06 -10.34 -14.09
CA ASP A 100 2.52 -10.28 -13.97
C ASP A 100 3.03 -8.92 -13.47
N LEU A 101 2.12 -8.03 -13.04
CA LEU A 101 2.41 -6.64 -12.73
C LEU A 101 3.48 -6.46 -11.64
N LEU A 102 3.37 -7.21 -10.53
CA LEU A 102 4.37 -7.17 -9.45
C LEU A 102 5.72 -7.75 -9.90
N LEU A 103 5.72 -8.77 -10.76
CA LEU A 103 6.96 -9.31 -11.36
C LEU A 103 7.61 -8.30 -12.32
N LYS A 104 6.79 -7.60 -13.12
CA LYS A 104 7.22 -6.50 -13.99
C LYS A 104 7.77 -5.34 -13.16
N ALA A 105 7.14 -5.02 -12.02
CA ALA A 105 7.64 -4.04 -11.06
C ALA A 105 9.01 -4.45 -10.51
N ALA A 106 9.16 -5.69 -10.03
CA ALA A 106 10.44 -6.20 -9.52
C ALA A 106 11.55 -6.07 -10.56
N ARG A 107 11.30 -6.48 -11.81
CA ARG A 107 12.27 -6.32 -12.91
C ARG A 107 12.62 -4.86 -13.20
N THR A 108 11.65 -3.96 -13.06
CA THR A 108 11.85 -2.52 -13.29
C THR A 108 12.71 -1.92 -12.18
N TYR A 109 12.35 -2.15 -10.91
CA TYR A 109 13.08 -1.60 -9.75
C TYR A 109 14.48 -2.21 -9.58
N HIS A 110 14.68 -3.47 -9.98
CA HIS A 110 16.01 -4.10 -9.95
C HIS A 110 17.06 -3.32 -10.77
N ARG A 111 16.66 -2.63 -11.85
CA ARG A 111 17.61 -1.86 -12.67
C ARG A 111 18.19 -0.64 -11.94
N PHE A 112 17.45 -0.10 -10.97
CA PHE A 112 17.87 1.05 -10.16
C PHE A 112 18.83 0.66 -9.02
N LEU A 113 19.09 -0.63 -8.77
CA LEU A 113 20.13 -1.05 -7.82
C LEU A 113 21.53 -0.59 -8.22
N THR A 114 21.73 -0.26 -9.49
CA THR A 114 22.99 0.28 -10.02
C THR A 114 23.13 1.79 -9.84
N TRP A 115 22.07 2.50 -9.41
CA TRP A 115 22.09 3.94 -9.19
C TRP A 115 22.74 4.28 -7.83
N PRO A 116 23.26 5.50 -7.65
CA PRO A 116 23.82 5.92 -6.36
C PRO A 116 22.77 5.98 -5.25
N VAL A 117 23.23 6.00 -4.00
CA VAL A 117 22.39 6.30 -2.82
C VAL A 117 21.77 7.71 -2.99
N PRO A 118 20.47 7.91 -2.68
CA PRO A 118 19.56 6.99 -2.00
C PRO A 118 18.75 6.05 -2.91
N TYR A 119 18.91 6.14 -4.23
CA TYR A 119 18.03 5.48 -5.21
C TYR A 119 18.11 3.95 -5.16
N CYS A 120 19.30 3.40 -5.00
CA CYS A 120 19.47 1.96 -4.83
C CYS A 120 18.82 1.45 -3.53
N SER A 121 18.89 2.23 -2.44
CA SER A 121 18.27 1.87 -1.16
C SER A 121 16.75 1.85 -1.25
N ILE A 122 16.14 2.88 -1.85
CA ILE A 122 14.70 2.92 -2.13
C ILE A 122 14.28 1.71 -2.97
N SER A 123 15.08 1.36 -3.98
CA SER A 123 14.79 0.23 -4.86
C SER A 123 14.90 -1.11 -4.14
N GLN A 124 15.88 -1.26 -3.23
CA GLN A 124 16.04 -2.46 -2.41
C GLN A 124 14.86 -2.65 -1.44
N GLU A 125 14.40 -1.56 -0.81
CA GLU A 125 13.20 -1.58 0.04
C GLU A 125 11.96 -1.95 -0.76
N LEU A 126 11.77 -1.35 -1.94
CA LEU A 126 10.67 -1.69 -2.84
C LEU A 126 10.71 -3.14 -3.32
N LEU A 127 11.89 -3.70 -3.61
CA LEU A 127 12.02 -5.11 -4.00
C LEU A 127 11.64 -6.05 -2.85
N THR A 128 12.02 -5.70 -1.62
CA THR A 128 11.62 -6.45 -0.41
C THR A 128 10.10 -6.39 -0.19
N PHE A 129 9.53 -5.20 -0.40
CA PHE A 129 8.08 -4.99 -0.38
C PHE A 129 7.35 -5.82 -1.44
N ILE A 130 7.82 -5.78 -2.70
CA ILE A 130 7.23 -6.53 -3.81
C ILE A 130 7.33 -8.03 -3.57
N ASP A 131 8.45 -8.52 -3.06
CA ASP A 131 8.63 -9.94 -2.72
C ASP A 131 7.64 -10.39 -1.64
N ALA A 132 7.45 -9.58 -0.59
CA ALA A 132 6.46 -9.86 0.44
C ALA A 132 5.03 -9.91 -0.11
N GLU A 133 4.62 -8.96 -0.96
CA GLU A 133 3.30 -8.94 -1.62
C GLU A 133 3.13 -10.08 -2.64
N LEU A 134 4.22 -10.51 -3.28
CA LEU A 134 4.21 -11.69 -4.14
C LEU A 134 3.95 -12.97 -3.34
N LYS A 135 4.48 -13.10 -2.12
CA LYS A 135 4.32 -14.31 -1.31
C LYS A 135 3.03 -14.31 -0.48
N ALA A 136 2.70 -13.17 0.12
CA ALA A 136 1.57 -12.99 1.02
C ALA A 136 0.80 -11.70 0.66
N PRO A 137 -0.20 -11.77 -0.23
CA PRO A 137 -0.97 -10.60 -0.64
C PRO A 137 -1.59 -9.86 0.55
N GLY A 138 -1.43 -8.54 0.58
CA GLY A 138 -1.97 -7.65 1.60
C GLY A 138 -1.18 -7.64 2.92
N ILE A 139 -0.06 -8.35 3.01
CA ILE A 139 0.78 -8.38 4.22
C ILE A 139 1.33 -7.00 4.57
N THR A 140 1.68 -6.18 3.57
CA THR A 140 2.29 -4.88 3.85
C THR A 140 1.27 -3.91 4.42
N TYR A 141 0.05 -3.90 3.87
CA TYR A 141 -1.05 -3.13 4.44
C TYR A 141 -1.32 -3.55 5.87
N GLN A 142 -1.34 -4.86 6.12
CA GLN A 142 -1.52 -5.42 7.46
C GLN A 142 -0.41 -4.95 8.41
N ARG A 143 0.87 -5.05 8.02
CA ARG A 143 2.02 -4.60 8.82
C ARG A 143 1.97 -3.10 9.11
N LEU A 144 1.60 -2.29 8.12
CA LEU A 144 1.48 -0.83 8.25
C LEU A 144 0.41 -0.45 9.28
N VAL A 145 -0.84 -0.88 9.06
CA VAL A 145 -1.96 -0.53 9.95
C VAL A 145 -1.72 -1.10 11.36
N ARG A 146 -1.14 -2.30 11.46
CA ARG A 146 -0.74 -2.90 12.73
C ARG A 146 0.25 -2.02 13.50
N ALA A 147 1.27 -1.50 12.82
CA ALA A 147 2.27 -0.63 13.42
C ALA A 147 1.66 0.72 13.84
N GLU A 148 0.78 1.31 13.02
CA GLU A 148 0.10 2.57 13.31
C GLU A 148 -0.88 2.47 14.48
N GLN A 149 -1.60 1.36 14.59
CA GLN A 149 -2.63 1.15 15.61
C GLN A 149 -2.12 0.40 16.85
N GLY A 150 -0.85 -0.05 16.85
CA GLY A 150 -0.24 -0.76 17.97
C GLY A 150 -0.86 -2.13 18.24
N LEU A 151 -1.35 -2.82 17.21
CA LEU A 151 -1.98 -4.14 17.35
C LEU A 151 -0.91 -5.23 17.53
N PRO A 152 -0.91 -6.00 18.64
CA PRO A 152 0.11 -7.02 18.87
C PRO A 152 -0.16 -8.30 18.06
N ILE A 153 0.90 -9.05 17.76
CA ILE A 153 0.83 -10.47 17.31
C ILE A 153 1.77 -11.28 18.21
N ARG A 154 1.51 -12.57 18.40
CA ARG A 154 2.34 -13.45 19.24
C ARG A 154 3.80 -13.50 18.78
N SER A 155 4.04 -13.41 17.47
CA SER A 155 5.35 -13.57 16.82
C SER A 155 6.20 -12.28 16.73
N HIS A 156 5.62 -11.09 16.87
CA HIS A 156 6.33 -9.81 16.76
C HIS A 156 5.83 -8.81 17.81
N ARG A 157 6.67 -8.55 18.83
CA ARG A 157 6.44 -7.52 19.86
C ARG A 157 7.32 -6.27 19.70
N SER A 158 7.95 -6.10 18.54
CA SER A 158 8.88 -5.00 18.31
C SER A 158 8.13 -3.75 17.88
N SER A 159 7.83 -2.84 18.82
CA SER A 159 7.40 -1.48 18.51
C SER A 159 8.58 -0.53 18.68
N THR A 160 9.13 -0.04 17.56
CA THR A 160 10.02 1.13 17.59
C THR A 160 9.15 2.35 17.89
N VAL A 161 9.28 2.92 19.07
CA VAL A 161 8.52 4.11 19.48
C VAL A 161 9.36 5.36 19.18
N THR A 162 8.90 6.17 18.25
CA THR A 162 9.49 7.51 18.00
C THR A 162 8.82 8.51 18.95
N VAL A 163 9.59 9.03 19.91
CA VAL A 163 9.13 10.07 20.84
C VAL A 163 9.65 11.43 20.39
N LEU A 164 8.74 12.33 20.01
CA LEU A 164 9.07 13.72 19.76
C LEU A 164 8.80 14.53 21.04
N LEU A 165 9.88 14.96 21.71
CA LEU A 165 9.78 15.83 22.87
C LEU A 165 9.64 17.28 22.41
N LEU A 166 8.48 17.88 22.66
CA LEU A 166 8.18 19.26 22.30
C LEU A 166 8.00 20.10 23.56
N ASN A 167 8.54 21.31 23.57
CA ASN A 167 8.22 22.30 24.58
C ASN A 167 6.83 22.89 24.27
N PRO A 168 5.81 22.70 25.12
CA PRO A 168 4.44 23.17 24.84
C PRO A 168 4.35 24.70 24.71
N VAL A 169 5.34 25.45 25.20
CA VAL A 169 5.41 26.91 25.06
C VAL A 169 5.85 27.34 23.65
N GLU A 170 6.54 26.46 22.92
CA GLU A 170 7.08 26.72 21.57
C GLU A 170 6.16 26.21 20.45
N VAL A 171 5.10 25.47 20.79
CA VAL A 171 4.20 24.83 19.82
C VAL A 171 2.87 25.58 19.75
N GLN A 172 2.40 25.85 18.54
CA GLN A 172 1.11 26.49 18.33
C GLN A 172 -0.04 25.66 18.91
N ALA A 173 -0.97 26.31 19.60
CA ALA A 173 -2.09 25.65 20.26
C ALA A 173 -2.98 24.82 19.29
N GLU A 174 -3.10 25.27 18.04
CA GLU A 174 -3.83 24.55 16.99
C GLU A 174 -3.19 23.21 16.66
N PHE A 175 -1.86 23.17 16.55
CA PHE A 175 -1.12 21.93 16.32
C PHE A 175 -1.30 20.97 17.51
N LEU A 176 -1.19 21.46 18.75
CA LEU A 176 -1.42 20.63 19.94
C LEU A 176 -2.85 20.08 20.01
N ALA A 177 -3.85 20.89 19.63
CA ALA A 177 -5.24 20.45 19.58
C ALA A 177 -5.45 19.33 18.55
N VAL A 178 -4.82 19.43 17.37
CA VAL A 178 -4.85 18.38 16.35
C VAL A 178 -4.08 17.14 16.80
N ALA A 179 -2.86 17.30 17.32
CA ALA A 179 -2.05 16.20 17.82
C ALA A 179 -2.76 15.41 18.93
N ASN A 180 -3.41 16.10 19.87
CA ASN A 180 -4.19 15.45 20.93
C ASN A 180 -5.41 14.70 20.37
N LYS A 181 -6.13 15.26 19.39
CA LYS A 181 -7.23 14.57 18.70
C LYS A 181 -6.75 13.32 17.94
N LEU A 182 -5.57 13.38 17.32
CA LEU A 182 -4.98 12.23 16.63
C LEU A 182 -4.40 11.18 17.61
N SER A 183 -3.99 11.60 18.81
CA SER A 183 -3.45 10.72 19.85
C SER A 183 -4.54 9.92 20.57
N THR A 184 -5.79 10.36 20.52
CA THR A 184 -6.92 9.55 20.98
C THR A 184 -7.30 8.53 19.91
N PRO A 185 -7.19 7.22 20.16
CA PRO A 185 -7.61 6.20 19.19
C PRO A 185 -9.12 6.31 18.98
N GLY A 186 -9.53 7.02 17.93
CA GLY A 186 -10.94 7.21 17.58
C GLY A 186 -11.60 5.97 16.97
N HIS A 187 -10.83 4.92 16.68
CA HIS A 187 -11.31 3.69 16.06
C HIS A 187 -11.42 2.58 17.10
N SER A 188 -12.57 1.90 17.12
CA SER A 188 -12.73 0.72 17.97
C SER A 188 -11.80 -0.40 17.46
N PRO A 189 -11.11 -1.14 18.35
CA PRO A 189 -10.23 -2.24 17.93
C PRO A 189 -10.99 -3.30 17.10
N HIS A 190 -12.29 -3.45 17.37
CA HIS A 190 -13.20 -4.29 16.58
C HIS A 190 -13.28 -3.86 15.10
N SER A 191 -13.43 -2.57 14.82
CA SER A 191 -13.46 -2.03 13.45
C SER A 191 -12.13 -2.20 12.72
N ALA A 192 -11.02 -2.06 13.44
CA ALA A 192 -9.68 -2.28 12.92
C ALA A 192 -9.46 -3.73 12.50
N TYR A 193 -9.72 -4.70 13.39
CA TYR A 193 -9.60 -6.12 13.06
C TYR A 193 -10.50 -6.51 11.90
N THR A 194 -11.75 -6.03 11.89
CA THR A 194 -12.68 -6.30 10.78
C THR A 194 -12.12 -5.80 9.45
N THR A 195 -11.58 -4.57 9.42
CA THR A 195 -11.02 -3.98 8.20
C THR A 195 -9.78 -4.73 7.72
N LEU A 196 -8.89 -5.10 8.64
CA LEU A 196 -7.66 -5.85 8.32
C LEU A 196 -7.97 -7.26 7.80
N LEU A 197 -8.93 -7.94 8.41
CA LEU A 197 -9.38 -9.25 7.96
C LEU A 197 -10.03 -9.17 6.57
N LEU A 198 -10.94 -8.22 6.34
CA LEU A 198 -11.52 -8.02 5.01
C LEU A 198 -10.46 -7.76 3.96
N HIS A 199 -9.48 -6.91 4.25
CA HIS A 199 -8.38 -6.63 3.34
C HIS A 199 -7.53 -7.89 3.06
N ALA A 200 -7.15 -8.65 4.10
CA ALA A 200 -6.34 -9.86 3.94
C ALA A 200 -7.05 -10.94 3.11
N PHE A 201 -8.35 -11.16 3.36
CA PHE A 201 -9.16 -12.10 2.60
C PHE A 201 -9.39 -11.61 1.15
N GLN A 202 -9.67 -10.32 0.95
CA GLN A 202 -9.81 -9.74 -0.38
C GLN A 202 -8.52 -9.89 -1.20
N ALA A 203 -7.36 -9.56 -0.61
CA ALA A 203 -6.08 -9.64 -1.29
C ALA A 203 -5.73 -11.09 -1.68
N THR A 204 -6.10 -12.06 -0.84
CA THR A 204 -5.76 -13.48 -1.04
C THR A 204 -6.69 -14.19 -2.02
N PHE A 205 -8.01 -13.98 -1.90
CA PHE A 205 -9.04 -14.66 -2.69
C PHE A 205 -9.57 -13.84 -3.87
N GLY A 206 -9.27 -12.55 -3.92
CA GLY A 206 -9.66 -11.63 -5.00
C GLY A 206 -11.17 -11.57 -5.18
N ALA A 207 -11.61 -11.60 -6.44
CA ALA A 207 -13.02 -11.55 -6.82
C ALA A 207 -13.86 -12.75 -6.33
N HIS A 208 -13.24 -13.82 -5.85
CA HIS A 208 -13.95 -14.97 -5.27
C HIS A 208 -14.34 -14.77 -3.80
N CYS A 209 -13.92 -13.66 -3.18
CA CYS A 209 -14.26 -13.33 -1.81
C CYS A 209 -15.64 -12.65 -1.73
N ASP A 210 -16.60 -13.27 -1.03
CA ASP A 210 -17.86 -12.61 -0.66
C ASP A 210 -17.62 -11.63 0.50
N LEU A 211 -17.18 -10.42 0.17
CA LEU A 211 -16.86 -9.39 1.15
C LEU A 211 -18.06 -8.94 2.01
N PRO A 212 -19.27 -8.69 1.45
CA PRO A 212 -20.43 -8.34 2.25
C PRO A 212 -20.80 -9.45 3.25
N GLY A 213 -20.78 -10.72 2.81
CA GLY A 213 -21.04 -11.86 3.68
C GLY A 213 -20.00 -11.98 4.80
N LEU A 214 -18.71 -11.88 4.45
CA LEU A 214 -17.61 -11.91 5.42
C LEU A 214 -17.72 -10.75 6.43
N HIS A 215 -18.03 -9.54 5.97
CA HIS A 215 -18.21 -8.40 6.86
C HIS A 215 -19.33 -8.64 7.87
N GLY A 216 -20.48 -9.14 7.42
CA GLY A 216 -21.60 -9.47 8.32
C GLY A 216 -21.21 -10.51 9.38
N GLN A 217 -20.48 -11.56 8.98
CA GLN A 217 -19.99 -12.58 9.91
C GLN A 217 -19.00 -12.01 10.93
N LEU A 218 -18.00 -11.24 10.48
CA LEU A 218 -17.02 -10.59 11.37
C LEU A 218 -17.68 -9.60 12.32
N GLN A 219 -18.68 -8.84 11.87
CA GLN A 219 -19.41 -7.89 12.71
C GLN A 219 -20.16 -8.57 13.87
N SER A 220 -20.64 -9.79 13.67
CA SER A 220 -21.35 -10.55 14.71
C SER A 220 -20.43 -11.19 15.76
N LYS A 221 -19.12 -11.22 15.53
CA LYS A 221 -18.15 -11.83 16.45
C LYS A 221 -17.77 -10.89 17.59
N SER A 222 -17.42 -11.50 18.72
CA SER A 222 -16.85 -10.79 19.86
C SER A 222 -15.44 -10.28 19.55
N LEU A 223 -14.96 -9.32 20.34
CA LEU A 223 -13.61 -8.78 20.19
C LEU A 223 -12.53 -9.86 20.32
N ALA A 224 -12.67 -10.78 21.29
CA ALA A 224 -11.70 -11.83 21.55
C ALA A 224 -11.61 -12.81 20.37
N GLU A 225 -12.75 -13.21 19.80
CA GLU A 225 -12.79 -14.06 18.61
C GLU A 225 -12.16 -13.37 17.39
N LEU A 226 -12.38 -12.07 17.21
CA LEU A 226 -11.76 -11.32 16.12
C LEU A 226 -10.25 -11.18 16.29
N GLU A 227 -9.78 -10.97 17.52
CA GLU A 227 -8.35 -10.91 17.83
C GLU A 227 -7.66 -12.25 17.56
N ASP A 228 -8.28 -13.36 17.93
CA ASP A 228 -7.75 -14.70 17.65
C ASP A 228 -7.68 -14.96 16.13
N ILE A 229 -8.76 -14.71 15.39
CA ILE A 229 -8.79 -14.88 13.92
C ILE A 229 -7.76 -13.96 13.25
N PHE A 230 -7.66 -12.71 13.69
CA PHE A 230 -6.66 -11.77 13.19
C PHE A 230 -5.25 -12.26 13.45
N THR A 231 -4.97 -12.73 14.66
CA THR A 231 -3.64 -13.24 15.05
C THR A 231 -3.25 -14.43 14.18
N GLU A 232 -4.16 -15.39 13.98
CA GLU A 232 -3.91 -16.55 13.12
C GLU A 232 -3.71 -16.16 11.66
N THR A 233 -4.54 -15.25 11.14
CA THR A 233 -4.42 -14.74 9.76
C THR A 233 -3.10 -14.01 9.54
N ALA A 234 -2.71 -13.15 10.49
CA ALA A 234 -1.48 -12.40 10.42
C ALA A 234 -0.25 -13.31 10.52
N GLU A 235 -0.26 -14.28 11.43
CA GLU A 235 0.80 -15.28 11.53
C GLU A 235 0.92 -16.11 10.26
N ALA A 236 -0.19 -16.50 9.64
CA ALA A 236 -0.17 -17.17 8.35
C ALA A 236 0.46 -16.28 7.27
N GLN A 237 0.09 -15.00 7.16
CA GLN A 237 0.73 -14.09 6.21
C GLN A 237 2.24 -13.95 6.46
N GLU A 238 2.66 -13.79 7.71
CA GLU A 238 4.09 -13.70 8.09
C GLU A 238 4.85 -14.98 7.72
N LEU A 239 4.31 -16.17 8.00
CA LEU A 239 4.89 -17.45 7.61
C LEU A 239 4.99 -17.60 6.10
N ALA A 240 3.93 -17.23 5.36
CA ALA A 240 3.93 -17.27 3.90
C ALA A 240 5.00 -16.35 3.32
N SER A 241 5.22 -15.16 3.89
CA SER A 241 6.26 -14.23 3.44
C SER A 241 7.69 -14.77 3.61
N GLY A 242 7.89 -15.73 4.52
CA GLY A 242 9.17 -16.42 4.74
C GLY A 242 9.43 -17.59 3.79
N ILE A 243 8.42 -18.06 3.05
CA ILE A 243 8.58 -19.15 2.07
C ILE A 243 9.39 -18.63 0.87
N GLY A 244 10.31 -19.46 0.36
CA GLY A 244 11.21 -19.09 -0.72
C GLY A 244 10.49 -18.84 -2.04
N ASP A 245 9.63 -19.77 -2.46
CA ASP A 245 8.86 -19.68 -3.70
C ASP A 245 7.52 -18.94 -3.50
N ALA A 246 7.25 -17.94 -4.35
CA ALA A 246 6.05 -17.12 -4.22
C ALA A 246 4.76 -17.87 -4.60
N VAL A 247 4.82 -18.84 -5.51
CA VAL A 247 3.64 -19.61 -5.92
C VAL A 247 3.24 -20.59 -4.82
N GLU A 248 4.23 -21.32 -4.28
CA GLU A 248 4.07 -22.17 -3.11
C GLU A 248 3.54 -21.38 -1.91
N ALA A 249 4.13 -20.22 -1.62
CA ALA A 249 3.70 -19.35 -0.52
C ALA A 249 2.21 -18.97 -0.61
N ARG A 250 1.76 -18.55 -1.80
CA ARG A 250 0.37 -18.17 -2.05
C ARG A 250 -0.59 -19.34 -1.93
N GLN A 251 -0.22 -20.50 -2.47
CA GLN A 251 -1.05 -21.70 -2.38
C GLN A 251 -1.21 -22.16 -0.94
N TRP A 252 -0.10 -22.18 -0.20
CA TRP A 252 -0.10 -22.50 1.22
C TRP A 252 -0.96 -21.52 2.03
N LEU A 253 -0.82 -20.21 1.79
CA LEU A 253 -1.62 -19.18 2.47
C LEU A 253 -3.12 -19.34 2.19
N ARG A 254 -3.49 -19.59 0.92
CA ARG A 254 -4.88 -19.84 0.53
C ARG A 254 -5.47 -21.06 1.23
N ALA A 255 -4.73 -22.17 1.26
CA ALA A 255 -5.17 -23.37 1.96
C ALA A 255 -5.31 -23.13 3.48
N ARG A 256 -4.41 -22.33 4.06
CA ARG A 256 -4.42 -22.01 5.50
C ARG A 256 -5.60 -21.12 5.90
N LEU A 257 -5.99 -20.16 5.08
CA LEU A 257 -7.12 -19.26 5.35
C LEU A 257 -8.50 -19.85 5.00
N GLN A 258 -8.54 -20.97 4.27
CA GLN A 258 -9.78 -21.72 3.99
C GLN A 258 -10.12 -22.77 5.06
N ALA A 259 -9.12 -23.19 5.85
CA ALA A 259 -9.23 -24.22 6.88
C ALA A 259 -9.85 -23.65 8.17
#